data_AF-A0A1Z5ICH6-F1
#
_entry.id   AF-A0A1Z5ICH6-F1
#
_cell.length_a   1.000
_cell.length_b   1.000
_cell.length_c   1.000
_cell.angle_alpha   90.00
_cell.angle_beta   90.00
_cell.angle_gamma   90.00
#
_symmetry.space_group_name_H-M   'P 1'
#
loop_
_entity.id
_entity.type
_entity.pdbx_description
1 polymer ?
#
loop_
_entity_poly.entity_id
_entity_poly.type
_entity_poly.pdbx_seq_one_letter_code
_entity_poly.pdbx_strand_id
1 'polypeptide(L)'
;MVLSPLDIHNKEFSTKLRGYNVDEVNDFLEQIIKDYQITLDQNKKLTDQLASAEEKLKYFNDLKDSLNQSIIVAQEAADKVKSNSQKEAEIINQEAQKQATDTVSEATEKANQLISEASKRAQNLAVETDDLKKSTRVFRQRLQVMLESQLAEIKSDSWDSLLKDDGSSTYDEIQNAIKQNKLDNENEDGVNSSSQADDQSDSSDEIYDADQPVDPNKDPETETVVIFPDDESNK
;
A
#
# COMPACT_ATOMS: atom_id res chain seq x y z
N MET A 1 -7.59 -80.81 43.10
CA MET A 1 -7.64 -81.92 42.13
C MET A 1 -8.63 -82.93 42.66
N VAL A 2 -9.72 -83.13 41.93
CA VAL A 2 -10.75 -84.12 42.22
C VAL A 2 -10.85 -84.98 40.94
N LEU A 3 -10.70 -86.29 41.12
CA LEU A 3 -10.70 -87.41 40.16
C LEU A 3 -11.09 -87.11 38.69
N SER A 4 -10.32 -87.60 37.71
CA SER A 4 -10.77 -87.61 36.32
C SER A 4 -11.82 -88.71 36.06
N PRO A 5 -12.64 -88.59 35.00
CA PRO A 5 -13.56 -89.66 34.59
C PRO A 5 -12.85 -91.02 34.42
N LEU A 6 -11.60 -91.00 33.94
CA LEU A 6 -10.76 -92.18 33.78
C LEU A 6 -10.30 -92.75 35.13
N ASP A 7 -10.04 -91.89 36.13
CA ASP A 7 -9.69 -92.32 37.49
C ASP A 7 -10.87 -92.95 38.22
N ILE A 8 -12.11 -92.53 37.90
CA ILE A 8 -13.33 -93.13 38.43
C ILE A 8 -13.56 -94.51 37.78
N HIS A 9 -13.35 -94.63 36.47
CA HIS A 9 -13.48 -95.90 35.74
C HIS A 9 -12.47 -96.95 36.20
N ASN A 10 -11.21 -96.56 36.42
CA ASN A 10 -10.15 -97.49 36.83
C ASN A 10 -10.11 -97.74 38.34
N LYS A 11 -11.14 -97.30 39.10
CA LYS A 11 -11.15 -97.40 40.55
C LYS A 11 -11.58 -98.79 41.00
N GLU A 12 -10.65 -99.52 41.61
CA GLU A 12 -10.95 -100.80 42.27
C GLU A 12 -11.30 -100.62 43.75
N PHE A 13 -12.31 -101.35 44.21
CA PHE A 13 -12.75 -101.38 45.61
C PHE A 13 -12.56 -102.77 46.23
N SER A 14 -12.21 -102.83 47.52
CA SER A 14 -12.08 -104.09 48.26
C SER A 14 -13.45 -104.67 48.65
N THR A 15 -13.63 -105.99 48.50
CA THR A 15 -14.88 -106.69 48.84
C THR A 15 -14.89 -107.15 50.31
N LYS A 16 -16.04 -107.01 51.00
CA LYS A 16 -16.27 -107.51 52.37
C LYS A 16 -17.62 -108.26 52.46
N LEU A 17 -17.75 -109.17 53.43
CA LEU A 17 -18.91 -110.09 53.60
C LEU A 17 -20.30 -109.40 53.68
N ARG A 18 -20.34 -108.10 54.01
CA ARG A 18 -21.53 -107.23 53.93
C ARG A 18 -21.17 -105.91 53.26
N GLY A 19 -20.93 -105.94 51.95
CA GLY A 19 -20.63 -104.77 51.12
C GLY A 19 -21.81 -104.36 50.23
N TYR A 20 -21.64 -103.27 49.49
CA TYR A 20 -22.57 -102.87 48.43
C TYR A 20 -22.55 -103.88 47.28
N ASN A 21 -23.66 -103.95 46.54
CA ASN A 21 -23.76 -104.74 45.32
C ASN A 21 -22.83 -104.14 44.25
N VAL A 22 -21.93 -104.96 43.71
CA VAL A 22 -20.89 -104.51 42.76
C VAL A 22 -21.52 -104.02 41.46
N ASP A 23 -22.55 -104.71 40.96
CA ASP A 23 -23.19 -104.37 39.67
C ASP A 23 -23.93 -103.03 39.78
N GLU A 24 -24.72 -102.82 40.84
CA GLU A 24 -25.43 -101.55 41.08
C GLU A 24 -24.47 -100.37 41.28
N VAL A 25 -23.32 -100.60 41.95
CA VAL A 25 -22.29 -99.56 42.13
C VAL A 25 -21.63 -99.22 40.79
N ASN A 26 -21.33 -100.21 39.95
CA ASN A 26 -20.75 -99.97 38.63
C ASN A 26 -21.71 -99.20 37.71
N ASP A 27 -22.99 -99.59 37.65
CA ASP A 27 -24.02 -98.87 36.89
C ASP A 27 -24.12 -97.39 37.33
N PHE A 28 -24.06 -97.14 38.64
CA PHE A 28 -24.07 -95.78 39.18
C PHE A 28 -22.78 -95.00 38.87
N LEU A 29 -21.62 -95.65 38.92
CA LEU A 29 -20.33 -95.05 38.56
C LEU A 29 -20.28 -94.70 37.07
N GLU A 30 -20.86 -95.51 36.18
CA GLU A 30 -20.98 -95.17 34.75
C GLU A 30 -21.80 -93.89 34.54
N GLN A 31 -22.92 -93.74 35.26
CA GLN A 31 -23.71 -92.51 35.21
C GLN A 31 -22.92 -91.31 35.72
N ILE A 32 -22.19 -91.45 36.84
CA ILE A 32 -21.31 -90.39 37.36
C ILE A 32 -20.24 -90.02 36.33
N ILE A 33 -19.57 -90.99 35.72
CA ILE A 33 -18.52 -90.75 34.70
C ILE A 33 -19.07 -89.90 33.56
N LYS A 34 -20.26 -90.24 33.06
CA LYS A 34 -20.93 -89.52 31.97
C LYS A 34 -21.28 -88.08 32.36
N ASP A 35 -21.91 -87.89 33.51
CA ASP A 35 -22.29 -86.55 33.99
C ASP A 35 -21.05 -85.69 34.31
N TYR A 36 -19.99 -86.31 34.81
CA TYR A 36 -18.72 -85.65 35.08
C TYR A 36 -18.02 -85.20 33.79
N GLN A 37 -18.05 -86.02 32.74
CA GLN A 37 -17.57 -85.64 31.41
C GLN A 37 -18.34 -84.45 30.84
N ILE A 38 -19.67 -84.50 30.88
CA ILE A 38 -20.53 -83.39 30.42
C ILE A 38 -20.20 -82.11 31.18
N THR A 39 -20.03 -82.20 32.49
CA THR A 39 -19.71 -81.06 33.35
C THR A 39 -18.33 -80.47 33.01
N LEU A 40 -17.32 -81.32 32.78
CA LEU A 40 -15.98 -80.87 32.38
C LEU A 40 -15.99 -80.17 31.01
N ASP A 41 -16.70 -80.72 30.03
CA ASP A 41 -16.84 -80.11 28.70
C ASP A 41 -17.58 -78.76 28.77
N GLN A 42 -18.64 -78.68 29.57
CA GLN A 42 -19.35 -77.42 29.82
C GLN A 42 -18.45 -76.40 30.52
N ASN A 43 -17.68 -76.81 31.52
CA ASN A 43 -16.76 -75.93 32.23
C ASN A 43 -15.67 -75.39 31.30
N LYS A 44 -15.10 -76.25 30.44
CA LYS A 44 -14.14 -75.84 29.41
C LYS A 44 -14.76 -74.83 28.45
N LYS A 45 -15.96 -75.12 27.92
CA LYS A 45 -16.67 -74.21 27.01
C LYS A 45 -16.98 -72.85 27.66
N LEU A 46 -17.42 -72.84 28.92
CA LEU A 46 -17.67 -71.62 29.67
C LEU A 46 -16.37 -70.83 29.91
N THR A 47 -15.28 -71.52 30.22
CA THR A 47 -13.97 -70.90 30.41
C THR A 47 -13.46 -70.26 29.12
N ASP A 48 -13.60 -70.96 27.98
CA ASP A 48 -13.23 -70.43 26.66
C ASP A 48 -14.08 -69.20 26.28
N GLN A 49 -15.40 -69.25 26.57
CA GLN A 49 -16.30 -68.11 26.35
C GLN A 49 -15.97 -66.92 27.24
N LEU A 50 -15.64 -67.17 28.51
CA LEU A 50 -15.25 -66.14 29.47
C LEU A 50 -13.95 -65.46 29.03
N ALA A 51 -12.94 -66.24 28.64
CA ALA A 51 -11.69 -65.70 28.10
C ALA A 51 -11.92 -64.83 26.85
N SER A 52 -12.77 -65.28 25.91
CA SER A 52 -13.11 -64.48 24.73
C SER A 52 -13.90 -63.20 25.07
N ALA A 53 -14.78 -63.25 26.07
CA ALA A 53 -15.53 -62.08 26.52
C ALA A 53 -14.62 -61.07 27.21
N GLU A 54 -13.69 -61.52 28.05
CA GLU A 54 -12.69 -60.68 28.71
C GLU A 54 -11.76 -60.00 27.70
N GLU A 55 -11.32 -60.70 26.66
CA GLU A 55 -10.50 -60.12 25.59
C GLU A 55 -11.24 -59.00 24.85
N LYS A 56 -12.51 -59.23 24.49
CA LYS A 56 -13.36 -58.20 23.86
C LYS A 56 -13.56 -57.00 24.79
N LEU A 57 -13.79 -57.25 26.08
CA LEU A 57 -13.96 -56.18 27.06
C LEU A 57 -12.70 -55.33 27.19
N LYS A 58 -11.52 -55.97 27.19
CA LYS A 58 -10.24 -55.26 27.15
C LYS A 58 -10.11 -54.40 25.90
N TYR A 59 -10.38 -54.97 24.72
CA TYR A 59 -10.35 -54.22 23.46
C TYR A 59 -11.28 -52.99 23.47
N PHE A 60 -12.51 -53.15 23.98
CA PHE A 60 -13.45 -52.03 24.08
C PHE A 60 -13.01 -50.97 25.08
N ASN A 61 -12.38 -51.35 26.19
CA ASN A 61 -11.82 -50.39 27.14
C ASN A 61 -10.66 -49.60 26.51
N ASP A 62 -9.72 -50.29 25.85
CA ASP A 62 -8.59 -49.65 25.17
C ASP A 62 -9.08 -48.69 24.06
N LEU A 63 -10.10 -49.11 23.30
CA LEU A 63 -10.75 -48.28 22.29
C LEU A 63 -11.43 -47.06 22.90
N LYS A 64 -12.16 -47.23 24.01
CA LYS A 64 -12.81 -46.13 24.72
C LYS A 64 -11.79 -45.11 25.21
N ASP A 65 -10.68 -45.56 25.76
CA ASP A 65 -9.63 -44.68 26.28
C ASP A 65 -8.92 -43.93 25.15
N SER A 66 -8.62 -44.61 24.04
CA SER A 66 -8.08 -43.97 22.83
C SER A 66 -9.04 -42.94 22.22
N LEU A 67 -10.33 -43.25 22.19
CA LEU A 67 -11.35 -42.33 21.70
C LEU A 67 -11.47 -41.09 22.61
N ASN A 68 -11.51 -41.28 23.93
CA ASN A 68 -11.54 -40.19 24.89
C ASN A 68 -10.31 -39.28 24.75
N GLN A 69 -9.11 -39.86 24.61
CA GLN A 69 -7.90 -39.10 24.38
C GLN A 69 -7.96 -38.30 23.08
N SER A 70 -8.49 -38.91 22.01
CA SER A 70 -8.66 -38.23 20.72
C SER A 70 -9.64 -37.06 20.80
N ILE A 71 -10.72 -37.20 21.57
CA ILE A 71 -11.69 -36.12 21.81
C ILE A 71 -11.03 -34.97 22.56
N ILE A 72 -10.25 -35.24 23.59
CA ILE A 72 -9.54 -34.21 24.37
C ILE A 72 -8.56 -33.44 23.46
N VAL A 73 -7.75 -34.15 22.67
CA VAL A 73 -6.80 -33.52 21.74
C VAL A 73 -7.54 -32.68 20.70
N ALA A 74 -8.67 -33.17 20.17
CA ALA A 74 -9.48 -32.41 19.23
C ALA A 74 -10.07 -31.14 19.87
N GLN A 75 -10.54 -31.21 21.12
CA GLN A 75 -11.03 -30.05 21.87
C GLN A 75 -9.91 -29.03 22.12
N GLU A 76 -8.74 -29.46 22.60
CA GLU A 76 -7.59 -28.58 22.80
C GLU A 76 -7.14 -27.93 21.49
N ALA A 77 -7.12 -28.68 20.38
CA ALA A 77 -6.81 -28.14 19.07
C ALA A 77 -7.85 -27.09 18.62
N ALA A 78 -9.14 -27.37 18.82
CA ALA A 78 -10.21 -26.43 18.49
C ALA A 78 -10.12 -25.15 19.34
N ASP A 79 -9.87 -25.27 20.64
CA ASP A 79 -9.71 -24.13 21.55
C ASP A 79 -8.47 -23.31 21.20
N LYS A 80 -7.36 -23.97 20.83
CA LYS A 80 -6.14 -23.30 20.37
C LYS A 80 -6.37 -22.53 19.08
N VAL A 81 -7.04 -23.12 18.09
CA VAL A 81 -7.41 -22.45 16.84
C VAL A 81 -8.30 -21.25 17.15
N LYS A 82 -9.34 -21.43 17.98
CA LYS A 82 -10.25 -20.34 18.37
C LYS A 82 -9.51 -19.19 19.06
N SER A 83 -8.64 -19.48 20.02
CA SER A 83 -7.88 -18.44 20.73
C SER A 83 -6.90 -17.71 19.80
N ASN A 84 -6.23 -18.44 18.92
CA ASN A 84 -5.32 -17.83 17.94
C ASN A 84 -6.08 -16.94 16.95
N SER A 85 -7.19 -17.42 16.38
CA SER A 85 -8.02 -16.63 15.47
C SER A 85 -8.61 -15.39 16.15
N GLN A 86 -8.97 -15.46 17.44
CA GLN A 86 -9.43 -14.29 18.19
C GLN A 86 -8.31 -13.25 18.35
N LYS A 87 -7.11 -13.67 18.75
CA LYS A 87 -5.95 -12.77 18.86
C LYS A 87 -5.58 -12.15 17.51
N GLU A 88 -5.58 -12.95 16.46
CA GLU A 88 -5.27 -12.48 15.10
C GLU A 88 -6.34 -11.49 14.61
N ALA A 89 -7.61 -11.75 14.86
CA ALA A 89 -8.69 -10.80 14.56
C ALA A 89 -8.56 -9.49 15.35
N GLU A 90 -8.15 -9.54 16.63
CA GLU A 90 -7.88 -8.35 17.43
C GLU A 90 -6.72 -7.53 16.84
N ILE A 91 -5.62 -8.19 16.46
CA ILE A 91 -4.47 -7.54 15.82
C ILE A 91 -4.88 -6.89 14.50
N ILE A 92 -5.60 -7.62 13.63
CA ILE A 92 -6.08 -7.09 12.35
C ILE A 92 -6.99 -5.88 12.57
N ASN A 93 -7.91 -5.93 13.53
CA ASN A 93 -8.79 -4.80 13.83
C ASN A 93 -8.00 -3.59 14.34
N GLN A 94 -7.03 -3.81 15.23
CA GLN A 94 -6.19 -2.74 15.76
C GLN A 94 -5.33 -2.11 14.66
N GLU A 95 -4.75 -2.93 13.79
CA GLU A 95 -3.95 -2.47 12.66
C GLU A 95 -4.82 -1.71 11.64
N ALA A 96 -5.96 -2.25 11.26
CA ALA A 96 -6.90 -1.59 10.36
C ALA A 96 -7.37 -0.24 10.93
N GLN A 97 -7.67 -0.17 12.24
CA GLN A 97 -8.07 1.07 12.89
C GLN A 97 -6.93 2.09 12.93
N LYS A 98 -5.70 1.63 13.17
CA LYS A 98 -4.51 2.49 13.11
C LYS A 98 -4.31 3.02 11.69
N GLN A 99 -4.28 2.16 10.67
CA GLN A 99 -4.12 2.55 9.27
C GLN A 99 -5.21 3.53 8.82
N ALA A 100 -6.46 3.30 9.23
CA ALA A 100 -7.56 4.22 8.93
C ALA A 100 -7.34 5.59 9.59
N THR A 101 -6.90 5.61 10.86
CA THR A 101 -6.60 6.86 11.57
C THR A 101 -5.44 7.61 10.94
N ASP A 102 -4.36 6.90 10.60
CA ASP A 102 -3.17 7.45 9.94
C ASP A 102 -3.56 8.05 8.58
N THR A 103 -4.35 7.33 7.77
CA THR A 103 -4.83 7.81 6.46
C THR A 103 -5.69 9.07 6.59
N VAL A 104 -6.62 9.08 7.55
CA VAL A 104 -7.48 10.25 7.79
C VAL A 104 -6.66 11.45 8.27
N SER A 105 -5.68 11.22 9.16
CA SER A 105 -4.77 12.25 9.64
C SER A 105 -3.96 12.84 8.49
N GLU A 106 -3.33 12.00 7.67
CA GLU A 106 -2.53 12.42 6.52
C GLU A 106 -3.39 13.19 5.49
N ALA A 107 -4.59 12.69 5.19
CA ALA A 107 -5.50 13.38 4.27
C ALA A 107 -5.93 14.74 4.82
N THR A 108 -6.19 14.83 6.13
CA THR A 108 -6.56 16.10 6.80
C THR A 108 -5.40 17.08 6.78
N GLU A 109 -4.17 16.61 7.02
CA GLU A 109 -2.97 17.45 6.97
C GLU A 109 -2.74 18.00 5.56
N LYS A 110 -2.78 17.15 4.53
CA LYS A 110 -2.66 17.56 3.12
C LYS A 110 -3.77 18.54 2.72
N ALA A 111 -5.01 18.31 3.16
CA ALA A 111 -6.12 19.22 2.89
C ALA A 111 -5.88 20.60 3.52
N ASN A 112 -5.43 20.64 4.78
CA ASN A 112 -5.12 21.90 5.46
C ASN A 112 -3.95 22.64 4.79
N GLN A 113 -2.91 21.91 4.37
CA GLN A 113 -1.79 22.48 3.61
C GLN A 113 -2.28 23.09 2.29
N LEU A 114 -3.10 22.36 1.52
CA LEU A 114 -3.66 22.84 0.26
C LEU A 114 -4.53 24.09 0.47
N ILE A 115 -5.37 24.11 1.50
CA ILE A 115 -6.20 25.28 1.84
C ILE A 115 -5.32 26.48 2.19
N SER A 116 -4.24 26.26 2.96
CA SER A 116 -3.29 27.31 3.32
C SER A 116 -2.57 27.87 2.08
N GLU A 117 -2.07 27.01 1.19
CA GLU A 117 -1.46 27.41 -0.07
C GLU A 117 -2.43 28.16 -0.97
N ALA A 118 -3.65 27.64 -1.15
CA ALA A 118 -4.67 28.27 -1.96
C ALA A 118 -5.05 29.65 -1.40
N SER A 119 -5.16 29.78 -0.08
CA SER A 119 -5.43 31.05 0.59
C SER A 119 -4.30 32.06 0.35
N LYS A 120 -3.04 31.61 0.45
CA LYS A 120 -1.87 32.47 0.18
C LYS A 120 -1.82 32.91 -1.28
N ARG A 121 -2.07 32.00 -2.24
CA ARG A 121 -2.14 32.35 -3.67
C ARG A 121 -3.28 33.32 -3.95
N ALA A 122 -4.45 33.12 -3.36
CA ALA A 122 -5.59 34.03 -3.50
C ALA A 122 -5.28 35.43 -2.94
N GLN A 123 -4.61 35.51 -1.80
CA GLN A 123 -4.17 36.78 -1.22
C GLN A 123 -3.18 37.51 -2.14
N ASN A 124 -2.16 36.81 -2.65
CA ASN A 124 -1.19 37.39 -3.58
C ASN A 124 -1.86 37.88 -4.86
N LEU A 125 -2.72 37.06 -5.46
CA LEU A 125 -3.48 37.45 -6.66
C LEU A 125 -4.36 38.68 -6.42
N ALA A 126 -4.98 38.80 -5.25
CA ALA A 126 -5.76 39.97 -4.88
C ALA A 126 -4.91 41.25 -4.80
N VAL A 127 -3.70 41.15 -4.22
CA VAL A 127 -2.73 42.25 -4.15
C VAL A 127 -2.25 42.64 -5.55
N GLU A 128 -1.81 41.68 -6.35
CA GLU A 128 -1.36 41.91 -7.74
C GLU A 128 -2.46 42.56 -8.60
N THR A 129 -3.71 42.12 -8.43
CA THR A 129 -4.86 42.72 -9.11
C THR A 129 -5.09 44.17 -8.70
N ASP A 130 -4.93 44.50 -7.42
CA ASP A 130 -5.08 45.87 -6.92
C ASP A 130 -3.94 46.78 -7.44
N ASP A 131 -2.71 46.27 -7.45
CA ASP A 131 -1.55 47.00 -7.98
C ASP A 131 -1.64 47.18 -9.50
N LEU A 132 -2.15 46.19 -10.23
CA LEU A 132 -2.44 46.32 -11.66
C LEU A 132 -3.52 47.38 -11.92
N LYS A 133 -4.57 47.43 -11.10
CA LYS A 133 -5.61 48.47 -11.20
C LYS A 133 -5.05 49.87 -10.94
N LYS A 134 -4.20 50.01 -9.91
CA LYS A 134 -3.52 51.28 -9.59
C LYS A 134 -2.61 51.72 -10.74
N SER A 135 -1.75 50.83 -11.24
CA SER A 135 -0.84 51.12 -12.35
C SER A 135 -1.60 51.47 -13.63
N THR A 136 -2.69 50.77 -13.95
CA THR A 136 -3.57 51.10 -15.07
C THR A 136 -4.20 52.48 -14.92
N ARG A 137 -4.65 52.84 -13.71
CA ARG A 137 -5.19 54.19 -13.43
C ARG A 137 -4.14 55.28 -13.65
N VAL A 138 -2.91 55.06 -13.17
CA VAL A 138 -1.79 55.99 -13.36
C VAL A 138 -1.39 56.08 -14.83
N PHE A 139 -1.30 54.95 -15.53
CA PHE A 139 -1.01 54.90 -16.97
C PHE A 139 -2.05 55.69 -17.77
N ARG A 140 -3.33 55.49 -17.48
CA ARG A 140 -4.43 56.26 -18.10
C ARG A 140 -4.28 57.76 -17.87
N GLN A 141 -3.96 58.19 -16.64
CA GLN A 141 -3.74 59.61 -16.33
C GLN A 141 -2.55 60.18 -17.10
N ARG A 142 -1.43 59.44 -17.17
CA ARG A 142 -0.25 59.85 -17.94
C ARG A 142 -0.54 59.97 -19.43
N LEU A 143 -1.27 59.00 -20.00
CA LEU A 143 -1.67 59.03 -21.41
C LEU A 143 -2.57 60.23 -21.71
N GLN A 144 -3.51 60.53 -20.82
CA GLN A 144 -4.37 61.71 -20.96
C GLN A 144 -3.56 63.00 -20.97
N VAL A 145 -2.65 63.20 -20.01
CA VAL A 145 -1.78 64.38 -19.96
C VAL A 145 -0.88 64.48 -21.21
N MET A 146 -0.35 63.36 -21.68
CA MET A 146 0.45 63.31 -22.90
C MET A 146 -0.38 63.73 -24.13
N LEU A 147 -1.59 63.20 -24.29
CA LEU A 147 -2.48 63.57 -25.39
C LEU A 147 -2.95 65.03 -25.28
N GLU A 148 -3.21 65.53 -24.07
CA GLU A 148 -3.53 66.94 -23.84
C GLU A 148 -2.36 67.85 -24.21
N SER A 149 -1.13 67.46 -23.86
CA SER A 149 0.10 68.17 -24.27
C SER A 149 0.28 68.17 -25.79
N GLN A 150 0.11 67.03 -26.44
CA GLN A 150 0.19 66.90 -27.91
C GLN A 150 -0.91 67.71 -28.61
N LEU A 151 -2.14 67.70 -28.07
CA LEU A 151 -3.22 68.55 -28.56
C LEU A 151 -2.94 70.04 -28.33
N ALA A 152 -2.35 70.42 -27.20
CA ALA A 152 -1.95 71.79 -26.94
C ALA A 152 -0.87 72.27 -27.91
N GLU A 153 0.09 71.40 -28.24
CA GLU A 153 1.11 71.66 -29.25
C GLU A 153 0.49 71.87 -30.64
N ILE A 154 -0.39 70.96 -31.09
CA ILE A 154 -1.13 71.10 -32.37
C ILE A 154 -1.98 72.37 -32.41
N LYS A 155 -2.61 72.73 -31.29
CA LYS A 155 -3.43 73.94 -31.18
C LYS A 155 -2.61 75.21 -30.94
N SER A 156 -1.31 75.11 -30.72
CA SER A 156 -0.47 76.28 -30.46
C SER A 156 -0.23 77.07 -31.74
N ASP A 157 -0.08 78.38 -31.61
CA ASP A 157 0.18 79.32 -32.71
C ASP A 157 1.48 79.03 -33.49
N SER A 158 2.29 78.07 -33.04
CA SER A 158 3.49 77.60 -33.74
C SER A 158 3.14 76.94 -35.07
N TRP A 159 2.05 76.16 -35.14
CA TRP A 159 1.54 75.61 -36.39
C TRP A 159 0.91 76.69 -37.26
N ASP A 160 0.16 77.63 -36.68
CA ASP A 160 -0.39 78.79 -37.39
C ASP A 160 0.71 79.72 -37.94
N SER A 161 1.90 79.74 -37.33
CA SER A 161 3.07 80.44 -37.84
C SER A 161 3.79 79.68 -38.95
N LEU A 162 3.83 78.34 -38.89
CA LEU A 162 4.44 77.47 -39.90
C LEU A 162 3.57 77.30 -41.16
N LEU A 163 2.25 77.36 -41.00
CA LEU A 163 1.26 77.21 -42.07
C LEU A 163 0.79 78.55 -42.66
N LYS A 164 1.28 79.68 -42.12
CA LYS A 164 1.17 80.98 -42.79
C LYS A 164 1.96 80.91 -44.10
N ASP A 165 1.21 80.76 -45.18
CA ASP A 165 1.64 80.86 -46.57
C ASP A 165 2.43 82.16 -46.78
N ASP A 166 3.76 82.09 -46.70
CA ASP A 166 4.63 83.07 -47.33
C ASP A 166 4.78 82.63 -48.79
N GLY A 167 3.95 83.24 -49.65
CA GLY A 167 3.90 82.96 -51.08
C GLY A 167 5.18 83.33 -51.84
N SER A 168 6.31 82.71 -51.51
CA SER A 168 7.54 82.70 -52.30
C SER A 168 8.09 81.27 -52.43
N SER A 169 7.43 80.47 -53.27
CA SER A 169 8.11 79.39 -53.97
C SER A 169 8.74 79.94 -55.26
N THR A 170 9.60 80.95 -55.11
CA THR A 170 10.39 81.49 -56.23
C THR A 170 11.73 80.79 -56.24
N TYR A 171 11.95 79.95 -57.25
CA TYR A 171 13.19 79.20 -57.51
C TYR A 171 14.46 80.08 -57.47
N ASP A 172 14.32 81.39 -57.75
CA ASP A 172 15.40 82.36 -57.77
C ASP A 172 15.96 82.76 -56.39
N GLU A 173 15.16 82.69 -55.31
CA GLU A 173 15.65 83.01 -53.96
C GLU A 173 16.45 81.85 -53.35
N ILE A 174 16.08 80.62 -53.67
CA ILE A 174 16.80 79.39 -53.27
C ILE A 174 18.21 79.36 -53.91
N GLN A 175 18.35 79.82 -55.16
CA GLN A 175 19.65 79.91 -55.85
C GLN A 175 20.60 80.93 -55.22
N ASN A 176 20.08 82.05 -54.68
CA ASN A 176 20.91 83.04 -53.99
C ASN A 176 21.33 82.58 -52.60
N ALA A 177 20.47 81.85 -51.88
CA ALA A 177 20.81 81.26 -50.57
C ALA A 177 21.91 80.19 -50.69
N ILE A 178 21.88 79.35 -51.74
CA ILE A 178 22.90 78.32 -51.99
C ILE A 178 24.26 78.94 -52.39
N LYS A 179 24.28 80.11 -53.04
CA LYS A 179 25.53 80.80 -53.42
C LYS A 179 26.17 81.62 -52.30
N GLN A 180 25.38 82.12 -51.35
CA GLN A 180 25.87 82.96 -50.27
C GLN A 180 26.22 82.21 -48.98
N ASN A 181 25.75 80.98 -48.81
CA ASN A 181 26.05 80.20 -47.61
C ASN A 181 27.01 79.05 -47.93
N LYS A 182 28.27 79.19 -47.48
CA LYS A 182 29.17 78.04 -47.32
C LYS A 182 28.42 76.99 -46.51
N LEU A 183 28.13 75.85 -47.13
CA LEU A 183 27.48 74.69 -46.51
C LEU A 183 28.38 73.96 -45.49
N ASP A 184 29.56 74.49 -45.19
CA ASP A 184 30.42 73.99 -44.12
C ASP A 184 30.22 74.83 -42.86
N ASN A 185 29.37 74.32 -41.97
CA ASN A 185 29.36 74.73 -40.58
C ASN A 185 30.48 73.97 -39.86
N GLU A 186 31.66 74.58 -39.74
CA GLU A 186 32.74 74.13 -38.85
C GLU A 186 32.36 74.41 -37.38
N ASN A 187 31.31 73.76 -36.88
CA ASN A 187 31.00 73.75 -35.45
C ASN A 187 31.27 72.35 -34.88
N GLU A 188 32.20 72.32 -33.92
CA GLU A 188 32.73 71.17 -33.18
C GLU A 188 31.74 70.54 -32.18
N ASP A 189 30.50 70.29 -32.59
CA ASP A 189 29.61 69.40 -31.84
C ASP A 189 29.11 68.29 -32.76
N GLY A 190 30.06 67.43 -33.14
CA GLY A 190 29.72 66.12 -33.67
C GLY A 190 28.92 65.37 -32.61
N VAL A 191 27.69 64.98 -32.97
CA VAL A 191 26.89 64.03 -32.21
C VAL A 191 27.74 62.78 -31.96
N ASN A 192 28.26 62.66 -30.75
CA ASN A 192 28.93 61.44 -30.29
C ASN A 192 27.89 60.32 -30.28
N SER A 193 27.81 59.58 -31.37
CA SER A 193 27.26 58.22 -31.36
C SER A 193 28.30 57.29 -30.74
N SER A 194 28.61 57.50 -29.46
CA SER A 194 29.18 56.44 -28.64
C SER A 194 28.01 55.55 -28.22
N SER A 195 27.86 54.42 -28.90
CA SER A 195 27.15 53.28 -28.34
C SER A 195 27.90 52.85 -27.08
N GLN A 196 27.55 53.44 -25.95
CA GLN A 196 27.94 52.96 -24.65
C GLN A 196 27.01 51.78 -24.35
N ALA A 197 27.40 50.61 -24.88
CA ALA A 197 26.96 49.36 -24.31
C ALA A 197 27.63 49.27 -22.94
N ASP A 198 26.91 49.68 -21.89
CA ASP A 198 27.27 49.29 -20.53
C ASP A 198 27.08 47.78 -20.45
N ASP A 199 28.22 47.10 -20.59
CA ASP A 199 28.43 45.71 -20.26
C ASP A 199 28.41 45.58 -18.73
N GLN A 200 27.20 45.36 -18.19
CA GLN A 200 27.00 44.78 -16.86
C GLN A 200 26.13 43.53 -17.00
N SER A 201 26.67 42.50 -17.62
CA SER A 201 26.30 41.12 -17.31
C SER A 201 27.13 40.64 -16.11
N ASP A 202 26.62 40.85 -14.91
CA ASP A 202 26.96 40.01 -13.76
C ASP A 202 25.75 39.11 -13.47
N SER A 203 25.59 38.12 -14.36
CA SER A 203 24.81 36.92 -14.14
C SER A 203 25.50 35.82 -14.93
N SER A 204 26.27 35.00 -14.22
CA SER A 204 26.79 33.74 -14.72
C SER A 204 25.62 32.77 -14.95
N ASP A 205 24.86 32.99 -16.00
CA ASP A 205 24.01 31.95 -16.59
C ASP A 205 24.83 31.32 -17.72
N GLU A 206 25.40 30.15 -17.43
CA GLU A 206 25.97 29.28 -18.47
C GLU A 206 24.87 28.97 -19.49
N ILE A 207 25.06 29.43 -20.72
CA ILE A 207 24.20 29.03 -21.84
C ILE A 207 24.55 27.57 -22.14
N TYR A 208 23.70 26.65 -21.70
CA TYR A 208 23.78 25.24 -22.07
C TYR A 208 23.37 25.07 -23.54
N ASP A 209 24.34 24.72 -24.38
CA ASP A 209 24.13 24.37 -25.78
C ASP A 209 23.39 23.02 -25.87
N ALA A 210 22.14 23.05 -26.34
CA ALA A 210 21.24 21.89 -26.36
C ALA A 210 21.70 20.75 -27.29
N ASP A 211 22.68 20.99 -28.15
CA ASP A 211 23.24 20.00 -29.08
C ASP A 211 24.56 19.36 -28.60
N GLN A 212 25.09 19.73 -27.41
CA GLN A 212 26.27 19.06 -26.85
C GLN A 212 25.88 17.85 -25.98
N PRO A 213 26.52 16.68 -26.17
CA PRO A 213 26.32 15.53 -25.31
C PRO A 213 26.83 15.84 -23.90
N VAL A 214 25.93 15.81 -22.91
CA VAL A 214 26.24 15.94 -21.48
C VAL A 214 27.14 14.81 -21.01
N ASP A 215 28.28 15.15 -20.38
CA ASP A 215 29.20 14.20 -19.75
C ASP A 215 28.64 13.75 -18.39
N PRO A 216 28.27 12.48 -18.21
CA PRO A 216 27.58 11.99 -17.02
C PRO A 216 28.41 11.98 -15.73
N ASN A 217 29.70 12.35 -15.77
CA ASN A 217 30.55 12.39 -14.59
C ASN A 217 30.73 13.80 -13.97
N LYS A 218 30.08 14.83 -14.51
CA LYS A 218 30.33 16.22 -14.11
C LYS A 218 29.26 16.87 -13.22
N ASP A 219 28.04 16.32 -13.16
CA ASP A 219 26.97 16.84 -12.29
C ASP A 219 26.07 15.71 -11.74
N PRO A 220 25.89 15.60 -10.40
CA PRO A 220 25.06 14.56 -9.79
C PRO A 220 23.56 14.91 -9.71
N GLU A 221 23.13 16.12 -10.12
CA GLU A 221 21.75 16.59 -9.90
C GLU A 221 20.78 16.34 -11.08
N THR A 222 21.23 15.75 -12.19
CA THR A 222 20.35 15.41 -13.33
C THR A 222 20.34 13.91 -13.64
N GLU A 223 20.09 13.07 -12.64
CA GLU A 223 19.74 11.66 -12.90
C GLU A 223 18.29 11.58 -13.42
N THR A 224 18.14 11.29 -14.71
CA THR A 224 16.82 10.99 -15.29
C THR A 224 16.48 9.53 -14.97
N VAL A 225 15.60 9.29 -13.99
CA VAL A 225 15.14 7.94 -13.64
C VAL A 225 14.10 7.48 -14.65
N VAL A 226 14.47 6.53 -15.52
CA VAL A 226 13.56 5.86 -16.46
C VAL A 226 12.76 4.81 -15.69
N ILE A 227 11.48 5.08 -15.44
CA ILE A 227 10.54 4.11 -14.84
C ILE A 227 9.86 3.35 -15.97
N PHE A 228 10.17 2.06 -16.11
CA PHE A 228 9.41 1.16 -16.98
C PHE A 228 8.12 0.75 -16.26
N PRO A 229 6.96 0.71 -16.94
CA PRO A 229 5.76 0.11 -16.37
C PRO A 229 5.96 -1.40 -16.27
N ASP A 230 5.86 -1.94 -15.06
CA ASP A 230 5.90 -3.39 -14.83
C ASP A 230 4.68 -4.05 -15.47
N ASP A 231 4.91 -4.67 -16.62
CA ASP A 231 4.06 -5.71 -17.20
C ASP A 231 4.35 -7.02 -16.46
N GLU A 232 3.53 -7.36 -15.46
CA GLU A 232 3.32 -8.77 -15.09
C GLU A 232 1.84 -9.06 -14.82
N SER A 233 1.17 -9.44 -15.91
CA SER A 233 0.26 -10.57 -15.89
C SER A 233 0.98 -11.81 -15.35
N ASN A 234 0.74 -12.20 -14.09
CA ASN A 234 0.81 -13.61 -13.71
C ASN A 234 0.03 -13.93 -12.42
N LYS A 235 -0.90 -14.89 -12.57
CA LYS A 235 -1.78 -15.57 -11.59
C LYS A 235 -3.08 -14.89 -11.16
#